data_AF-A0A7S1A5G3-F1
#
_entry.id   AF-A0A7S1A5G3-F1
#
_cell.length_a   1.000
_cell.length_b   1.000
_cell.length_c   1.000
_cell.angle_alpha   90.00
_cell.angle_beta   90.00
_cell.angle_gamma   90.00
#
_symmetry.space_group_name_H-M   'P 1'
#
loop_
_entity.id
_entity.type
_entity.pdbx_description
1 polymer ?
#
loop_
_entity_poly.entity_id
_entity_poly.type
_entity_poly.pdbx_seq_one_letter_code
_entity_poly.pdbx_strand_id
1 'polypeptide(L)'
;EALDVEVYEPFQRNVQAGLIRKDDADWAWRVAQADAEAVRSCDALFAVITGVPPDEGVCVELGIAIALGKPTFLFRDDCRPAESEGIPCNLMLMAGLPRDPRERRRYFYSSLDQIGDPAMALWDWARGSPATDCT
;
A
#
# COMPACT_ATOMS: atom_id res chain seq x y z
N GLU A 1 10.07 -12.16 5.26
CA GLU A 1 11.04 -12.39 6.36
C GLU A 1 12.34 -11.57 6.25
N ALA A 2 12.79 -11.11 5.07
CA ALA A 2 14.09 -10.42 4.92
C ALA A 2 14.23 -9.06 5.64
N LEU A 3 13.13 -8.42 6.05
CA LEU A 3 13.11 -7.11 6.72
C LEU A 3 12.60 -7.15 8.17
N ASP A 4 12.40 -8.35 8.74
CA ASP A 4 11.80 -8.51 10.09
C ASP A 4 10.44 -7.82 10.27
N VAL A 5 9.67 -7.73 9.17
CA VAL A 5 8.30 -7.19 9.16
C VAL A 5 7.28 -8.33 9.11
N GLU A 6 6.23 -8.22 9.92
CA GLU A 6 5.05 -9.08 9.79
C GLU A 6 4.20 -8.60 8.61
N VAL A 7 3.81 -9.52 7.73
CA VAL A 7 2.93 -9.21 6.59
C VAL A 7 1.51 -9.61 6.93
N TYR A 8 0.60 -8.64 6.89
CA TYR A 8 -0.84 -8.87 6.93
C TYR A 8 -1.39 -8.83 5.51
N GLU A 9 -1.80 -9.99 4.98
CA GLU A 9 -2.48 -10.09 3.69
C GLU A 9 -3.99 -10.30 3.94
N PRO A 10 -4.86 -9.35 3.55
CA PRO A 10 -6.28 -9.36 3.91
C PRO A 10 -7.04 -10.60 3.44
N PHE A 11 -6.79 -11.08 2.22
CA PHE A 11 -7.56 -12.20 1.67
C PHE A 11 -7.31 -13.49 2.44
N GLN A 12 -6.05 -13.83 2.68
CA GLN A 12 -5.65 -15.00 3.45
C GLN A 12 -6.20 -14.93 4.88
N ARG A 13 -6.13 -13.76 5.53
CA ARG A 13 -6.62 -13.56 6.91
C ARG A 13 -8.15 -13.67 6.99
N ASN A 14 -8.88 -13.06 6.05
CA ASN A 14 -10.34 -13.11 6.01
C ASN A 14 -10.87 -14.53 5.71
N VAL A 15 -10.17 -15.28 4.86
CA VAL A 15 -10.45 -16.71 4.62
C VAL A 15 -10.22 -17.52 5.89
N GLN A 16 -9.07 -17.35 6.56
CA GLN A 16 -8.74 -18.05 7.81
C GLN A 16 -9.73 -17.71 8.94
N ALA A 17 -10.17 -16.46 9.03
CA ALA A 17 -11.16 -16.00 10.00
C ALA A 17 -12.59 -16.47 9.69
N GLY A 18 -12.83 -17.11 8.55
CA GLY A 18 -14.17 -17.58 8.15
C GLY A 18 -15.16 -16.46 7.87
N LEU A 19 -14.68 -15.26 7.54
CA LEU A 19 -15.53 -14.09 7.26
C LEU A 19 -16.22 -14.17 5.89
N ILE A 20 -15.62 -14.91 4.95
CA ILE A 20 -16.18 -15.09 3.60
C ILE A 20 -17.23 -16.20 3.62
N ARG A 21 -18.48 -15.79 3.80
CA ARG A 21 -19.66 -16.67 3.80
C ARG A 21 -20.71 -16.19 2.81
N LYS A 22 -20.67 -16.70 1.58
CA LYS A 22 -21.53 -16.23 0.47
C LYS A 22 -23.03 -16.45 0.72
N ASP A 23 -23.39 -17.26 1.70
CA ASP A 23 -24.77 -17.52 2.16
C ASP A 23 -25.27 -16.51 3.21
N ASP A 24 -24.43 -15.57 3.65
CA ASP A 24 -24.71 -14.60 4.71
C ASP A 24 -24.73 -13.17 4.15
N ALA A 25 -25.88 -12.49 4.16
CA ALA A 25 -26.03 -11.16 3.56
C ALA A 25 -25.01 -10.10 4.05
N ASP A 26 -24.46 -10.27 5.25
CA ASP A 26 -23.54 -9.32 5.89
C ASP A 26 -22.06 -9.67 5.70
N TRP A 27 -21.73 -10.76 4.97
CA TRP A 27 -20.34 -11.20 4.79
C TRP A 27 -19.46 -10.11 4.18
N ALA A 28 -19.93 -9.44 3.12
CA ALA A 28 -19.16 -8.44 2.40
C ALA A 28 -18.92 -7.19 3.27
N TRP A 29 -19.91 -6.78 4.07
CA TRP A 29 -19.77 -5.66 4.99
C TRP A 29 -18.74 -5.95 6.08
N ARG A 30 -18.76 -7.16 6.67
CA ARG A 30 -17.78 -7.55 7.70
C ARG A 30 -16.36 -7.64 7.16
N VAL A 31 -16.19 -8.16 5.94
CA VAL A 31 -14.89 -8.16 5.25
C VAL A 31 -14.39 -6.73 5.08
N ALA A 32 -15.22 -5.82 4.54
CA ALA A 32 -14.82 -4.43 4.38
C ALA A 32 -14.48 -3.72 5.70
N GLN A 33 -15.20 -4.01 6.80
CA GLN A 33 -14.84 -3.48 8.12
C GLN A 33 -13.53 -4.06 8.64
N ALA A 34 -13.29 -5.35 8.44
CA ALA A 34 -12.05 -6.00 8.84
C ALA A 34 -10.84 -5.45 8.08
N ASP A 35 -10.98 -5.20 6.77
CA ASP A 35 -9.93 -4.63 5.93
C ASP A 35 -9.62 -3.18 6.34
N ALA A 36 -10.67 -2.37 6.56
CA ALA A 36 -10.49 -1.00 7.04
C ALA A 36 -9.82 -0.95 8.43
N GLU A 37 -10.14 -1.89 9.31
CA GLU A 37 -9.50 -1.99 10.63
C GLU A 37 -8.05 -2.49 10.52
N ALA A 38 -7.76 -3.42 9.62
CA ALA A 38 -6.40 -3.86 9.33
C ALA A 38 -5.53 -2.66 8.91
N VAL A 39 -6.03 -1.80 8.02
CA VAL A 39 -5.33 -0.57 7.62
C VAL A 39 -5.14 0.38 8.80
N ARG A 40 -6.12 0.52 9.70
CA ARG A 40 -5.99 1.37 10.90
C ARG A 40 -4.94 0.82 11.88
N SER A 41 -4.86 -0.50 12.02
CA SER A 41 -4.00 -1.17 13.00
C SER A 41 -2.56 -1.39 12.51
N CYS A 42 -2.30 -1.38 11.20
CA CYS A 42 -0.95 -1.60 10.67
C CYS A 42 -0.03 -0.39 10.87
N ASP A 43 1.29 -0.62 10.91
CA ASP A 43 2.27 0.47 11.05
C ASP A 43 2.57 1.17 9.71
N ALA A 44 2.41 0.47 8.59
CA ALA A 44 2.55 1.01 7.24
C ALA A 44 1.73 0.18 6.24
N LEU A 45 1.54 0.74 5.04
CA LEU A 45 0.85 0.07 3.93
C LEU A 45 1.78 -0.12 2.73
N PHE A 46 1.86 -1.35 2.22
CA PHE A 46 2.49 -1.66 0.94
C PHE A 46 1.38 -2.00 -0.07
N ALA A 47 1.00 -1.01 -0.88
CA ALA A 47 -0.14 -1.10 -1.79
C ALA A 47 0.28 -1.59 -3.18
N VAL A 48 -0.32 -2.69 -3.63
CA VAL A 48 -0.17 -3.23 -4.99
C VAL A 48 -1.17 -2.53 -5.91
N ILE A 49 -0.69 -1.59 -6.72
CA ILE A 49 -1.52 -0.74 -7.58
C ILE A 49 -1.35 -1.09 -9.07
N THR A 50 -1.03 -2.35 -9.38
CA THR A 50 -0.98 -2.87 -10.75
C THR A 50 -2.35 -2.77 -11.42
N GLY A 51 -2.38 -2.33 -12.68
CA GLY A 51 -3.61 -2.19 -13.46
C GLY A 51 -3.88 -0.76 -13.94
N VAL A 52 -4.80 -0.62 -14.90
CA VAL A 52 -5.28 0.68 -15.39
C VAL A 52 -6.80 0.62 -15.57
N PRO A 53 -7.59 1.18 -14.63
CA PRO A 53 -7.17 1.80 -13.37
C PRO A 53 -6.65 0.76 -12.34
N PRO A 54 -5.93 1.19 -11.29
CA PRO A 54 -5.66 0.35 -10.13
C PRO A 54 -6.96 -0.15 -9.49
N ASP A 55 -6.87 -1.25 -8.74
CA ASP A 55 -8.01 -1.81 -7.99
C ASP A 55 -8.62 -0.75 -7.05
N GLU A 56 -9.95 -0.62 -7.08
CA GLU A 56 -10.67 0.39 -6.31
C GLU A 56 -10.64 0.12 -4.80
N GLY A 57 -10.62 -1.15 -4.39
CA GLY A 57 -10.48 -1.55 -3.00
C GLY A 57 -9.13 -1.11 -2.43
N VAL A 58 -8.04 -1.40 -3.16
CA VAL A 58 -6.69 -0.94 -2.79
C VAL A 58 -6.62 0.59 -2.73
N CYS A 59 -7.29 1.30 -3.65
CA CYS A 59 -7.34 2.77 -3.62
C CYS A 59 -8.06 3.31 -2.38
N VAL A 60 -9.14 2.66 -1.92
CA VAL A 60 -9.85 3.04 -0.70
C VAL A 60 -8.97 2.82 0.54
N GLU A 61 -8.32 1.66 0.64
CA GLU A 61 -7.38 1.34 1.72
C GLU A 61 -6.20 2.31 1.76
N LEU A 62 -5.62 2.61 0.61
CA LEU A 62 -4.56 3.59 0.46
C LEU A 62 -5.04 4.99 0.87
N GLY A 63 -6.25 5.39 0.49
CA GLY A 63 -6.85 6.65 0.94
C GLY A 63 -7.01 6.74 2.46
N ILE A 64 -7.42 5.65 3.12
CA ILE A 64 -7.49 5.56 4.59
C ILE A 64 -6.10 5.72 5.20
N ALA A 65 -5.09 5.01 4.67
CA ALA A 65 -3.72 5.08 5.16
C ALA A 65 -3.13 6.49 5.04
N ILE A 66 -3.34 7.15 3.90
CA ILE A 66 -2.93 8.54 3.65
C ILE A 66 -3.59 9.48 4.66
N ALA A 67 -4.91 9.36 4.86
CA ALA A 67 -5.65 10.18 5.80
C ALA A 67 -5.19 10.01 7.27
N LEU A 68 -4.66 8.83 7.61
CA LEU A 68 -4.09 8.53 8.93
C LEU A 68 -2.60 8.90 9.05
N GLY A 69 -1.98 9.44 7.99
CA GLY A 69 -0.55 9.77 7.99
C GLY A 69 0.38 8.56 8.08
N LYS A 70 -0.10 7.38 7.68
CA LYS A 70 0.70 6.16 7.68
C LYS A 70 1.70 6.19 6.52
N PRO A 71 2.93 5.66 6.68
CA PRO A 71 3.83 5.45 5.56
C PRO A 71 3.18 4.53 4.50
N THR A 72 3.18 4.98 3.24
CA THR A 72 2.60 4.23 2.12
C THR A 72 3.64 3.98 1.04
N PHE A 73 3.82 2.71 0.67
CA PHE A 73 4.72 2.25 -0.37
C PHE A 73 3.89 1.67 -1.52
N LEU A 74 4.23 1.99 -2.76
CA LEU A 74 3.43 1.63 -3.93
C LEU A 74 4.19 0.64 -4.81
N PHE A 75 3.59 -0.51 -5.07
CA PHE A 75 4.12 -1.48 -6.02
C PHE A 75 3.30 -1.50 -7.30
N ARG A 76 4.00 -1.53 -8.43
CA ARG A 76 3.40 -1.64 -9.76
C ARG A 76 4.40 -2.19 -10.76
N ASP A 77 4.05 -3.30 -11.38
CA ASP A 77 4.84 -3.98 -12.39
C ASP A 77 4.43 -3.67 -13.85
N ASP A 78 3.33 -2.94 -14.08
CA ASP A 78 2.85 -2.62 -15.43
C ASP A 78 3.18 -1.18 -15.90
N CYS A 79 3.98 -1.08 -16.98
CA CYS A 79 4.56 0.18 -17.49
C CYS A 79 3.67 0.93 -18.51
N ARG A 80 2.34 0.92 -18.37
CA ARG A 80 1.45 1.66 -19.29
C ARG A 80 1.40 3.15 -18.91
N PRO A 81 1.35 4.10 -19.86
CA PRO A 81 1.29 5.53 -19.53
C PRO A 81 0.01 5.87 -18.74
N ALA A 82 0.10 6.74 -17.74
CA ALA A 82 -1.04 7.42 -17.15
C ALA A 82 -0.76 8.92 -16.99
N GLU A 83 -1.70 9.64 -16.37
CA GLU A 83 -1.79 11.10 -16.41
C GLU A 83 -0.56 11.85 -15.86
N SER A 84 0.26 11.25 -14.99
CA SER A 84 1.52 11.86 -14.52
C SER A 84 2.77 11.34 -15.22
N GLU A 85 3.58 12.27 -15.73
CA GLU A 85 4.93 11.98 -16.22
C GLU A 85 5.78 11.39 -15.08
N GLY A 86 6.26 10.15 -15.26
CA GLY A 86 7.20 9.48 -14.36
C GLY A 86 6.61 8.51 -13.34
N ILE A 87 5.31 8.58 -13.03
CA ILE A 87 4.57 7.55 -12.27
C ILE A 87 3.17 7.45 -12.88
N PRO A 88 2.80 6.37 -13.57
CA PRO A 88 1.55 6.32 -14.31
C PRO A 88 0.35 5.98 -13.40
N CYS A 89 0.06 6.76 -12.37
CA CYS A 89 -1.14 6.57 -11.55
C CYS A 89 -2.01 7.83 -11.48
N ASN A 90 -3.20 7.70 -10.86
CA ASN A 90 -4.04 8.86 -10.55
C ASN A 90 -3.27 9.85 -9.66
N LEU A 91 -3.42 11.16 -9.93
CA LEU A 91 -2.71 12.23 -9.21
C LEU A 91 -2.95 12.22 -7.70
N MET A 92 -4.11 11.72 -7.23
CA MET A 92 -4.47 11.72 -5.82
C MET A 92 -3.55 10.83 -4.99
N LEU A 93 -2.91 9.82 -5.60
CA LEU A 93 -1.95 8.97 -4.89
C LEU A 93 -0.69 9.71 -4.47
N MET A 94 -0.40 10.87 -5.10
CA MET A 94 0.72 11.72 -4.71
C MET A 94 0.54 12.33 -3.32
N ALA A 95 -0.68 12.37 -2.78
CA ALA A 95 -0.96 12.91 -1.45
C ALA A 95 -0.31 12.10 -0.32
N GLY A 96 -0.03 10.81 -0.54
CA GLY A 96 0.67 9.94 0.41
C GLY A 96 2.19 9.92 0.27
N LEU A 97 2.73 10.68 -0.69
CA LEU A 97 4.13 10.55 -1.10
C LEU A 97 4.93 11.83 -0.88
N PRO A 98 6.26 11.74 -0.76
CA PRO A 98 7.12 12.91 -0.66
C PRO A 98 6.99 13.86 -1.85
N ARG A 99 7.06 15.16 -1.57
CA ARG A 99 7.03 16.21 -2.59
C ARG A 99 8.26 16.18 -3.49
N ASP A 100 9.45 15.93 -2.94
CA ASP A 100 10.68 15.85 -3.73
C ASP A 100 10.66 14.65 -4.69
N PRO A 101 10.85 14.83 -6.01
CA PRO A 101 10.77 13.73 -6.97
C PRO A 101 11.85 12.67 -6.80
N ARG A 102 13.02 12.98 -6.22
CA ARG A 102 14.09 11.99 -6.01
C ARG A 102 13.74 11.11 -4.83
N GLU A 103 13.26 11.70 -3.74
CA GLU A 103 12.80 10.96 -2.57
C GLU A 103 11.55 10.12 -2.90
N ARG A 104 10.60 10.70 -3.64
CA ARG A 104 9.37 10.00 -4.06
C ARG A 104 9.62 8.69 -4.79
N ARG A 105 10.66 8.62 -5.62
CA ARG A 105 11.02 7.40 -6.37
C ARG A 105 11.33 6.21 -5.46
N ARG A 106 11.79 6.45 -4.23
CA ARG A 106 12.13 5.41 -3.25
C ARG A 106 10.89 4.74 -2.65
N TYR A 107 9.70 5.33 -2.84
CA TYR A 107 8.42 4.79 -2.39
C TYR A 107 7.70 3.99 -3.48
N PHE A 108 8.26 3.93 -4.70
CA PHE A 108 7.65 3.26 -5.85
C PHE A 108 8.49 2.06 -6.31
N TYR A 109 7.87 0.88 -6.32
CA TYR A 109 8.51 -0.40 -6.59
C TYR A 109 7.95 -0.97 -7.88
N SER A 110 8.82 -1.36 -8.80
CA SER A 110 8.46 -2.01 -10.06
C SER A 110 8.95 -3.44 -10.18
N SER A 111 9.72 -3.92 -9.19
CA SER A 111 10.10 -5.32 -9.05
C SER A 111 10.06 -5.70 -7.58
N LEU A 112 9.72 -6.96 -7.31
CA LEU A 112 9.76 -7.52 -5.95
C LEU A 112 11.18 -7.53 -5.38
N ASP A 113 12.21 -7.58 -6.24
CA ASP A 113 13.61 -7.54 -5.81
C ASP A 113 13.97 -6.24 -5.07
N GLN A 114 13.21 -5.17 -5.32
CA GLN A 114 13.42 -3.86 -4.69
C GLN A 114 12.92 -3.82 -3.23
N ILE A 115 12.09 -4.76 -2.79
CA ILE A 115 11.57 -4.79 -1.41
C ILE A 115 12.73 -4.82 -0.41
N GLY A 116 13.79 -5.58 -0.70
CA GLY A 116 14.98 -5.68 0.15
C GLY A 116 16.12 -4.71 -0.19
N ASP A 117 15.90 -3.75 -1.11
CA ASP A 117 16.94 -2.85 -1.58
C ASP A 117 17.15 -1.68 -0.61
N PRO A 118 18.37 -1.45 -0.06
CA PRO A 118 18.68 -0.31 0.80
C PRO A 118 18.41 1.07 0.21
N ALA A 119 18.29 1.19 -1.11
CA ALA A 119 17.92 2.45 -1.76
C ALA A 119 16.44 2.81 -1.55
N MET A 120 15.60 1.86 -1.16
CA MET A 120 14.15 2.02 -1.13
C MET A 120 13.65 2.44 0.26
N ALA A 121 12.56 3.18 0.32
CA ALA A 121 12.06 3.78 1.56
C ALA A 121 11.52 2.74 2.57
N LEU A 122 11.05 1.59 2.09
CA LEU A 122 10.58 0.50 2.95
C LEU A 122 11.74 -0.06 3.79
N TRP A 123 12.94 -0.12 3.22
CA TRP A 123 14.14 -0.57 3.93
C TRP A 123 14.46 0.31 5.14
N ASP A 124 14.44 1.63 4.93
CA ASP A 124 14.70 2.60 5.99
C ASP A 124 13.61 2.53 7.07
N TRP A 125 12.35 2.53 6.65
CA TRP A 125 11.21 2.42 7.55
C TRP A 125 11.25 1.15 8.41
N ALA A 126 11.52 -0.01 7.79
CA ALA A 126 11.58 -1.30 8.48
C ALA A 126 12.70 -1.35 9.53
N ARG A 127 13.73 -0.51 9.41
CA ARG A 127 14.86 -0.42 10.34
C ARG A 127 14.71 0.66 11.40
N GLY A 128 13.56 1.34 11.45
CA GLY A 128 13.29 2.42 12.40
C GLY A 128 14.04 3.71 12.07
N SER A 129 14.56 3.86 10.83
CA SER A 129 15.01 5.17 10.36
C SER A 129 13.76 6.03 10.16
N PRO A 130 13.70 7.26 10.71
CA PRO A 130 12.56 8.12 10.52
C PRO A 130 12.37 8.36 9.02
N ALA A 131 11.19 8.07 8.50
CA ALA A 131 10.79 8.51 7.17
C ALA A 131 10.96 10.03 7.15
N THR A 132 11.80 10.53 6.24
CA THR A 132 12.10 11.96 6.15
C THR A 132 10.79 12.73 6.06
N ASP A 133 10.53 13.61 7.03
CA ASP A 133 9.26 14.33 7.22
C ASP A 133 8.59 14.71 5.90
N CYS A 134 7.41 14.14 5.66
CA CYS A 134 6.51 14.58 4.59
C CYS A 134 5.84 15.89 5.01
N THR A 135 6.55 17.02 4.84
CA THR A 135 5.99 18.37 4.92
C THR A 135 6.17 19.14 3.62
#